data_AF-A0A7X5TSG8-F1
#
_entry.id   AF-A0A7X5TSG8-F1
#
_cell.length_a   1.000
_cell.length_b   1.000
_cell.length_c   1.000
_cell.angle_alpha   90.00
_cell.angle_beta   90.00
_cell.angle_gamma   90.00
#
_symmetry.space_group_name_H-M   'P 1'
#
loop_
_entity.id
_entity.type
_entity.pdbx_description
1 polymer ?
#
loop_
_entity_poly.entity_id
_entity_poly.type
_entity_poly.pdbx_seq_one_letter_code
_entity_poly.pdbx_strand_id
1 'polypeptide(L)'
;MEKFVTFSGVAAPLKRSNVDTDQIIPAVYLKRVTKTGFEDALFARWRQDPEFVLNQEPFANASVLVAGPDFGTGSSREHAVWALRDYGFRAVLSSRFGDIFRGNSGKQGFLAAQVDEADIEKIWAAIEANPGIEATINLEDRVASVADLTVGFSIDDYTRWRLMEGLDDIALTLRDESKITEFEARRPSWLPQTLPVN
;
A
#
# COMPACT_ATOMS: atom_id res chain seq x y z
N MET A 1 -1.21 -12.87 -2.67
CA MET A 1 -0.48 -11.75 -2.03
C MET A 1 0.67 -12.29 -1.19
N GLU A 2 1.77 -11.55 -0.98
CA GLU A 2 2.84 -11.97 -0.04
C GLU A 2 2.45 -11.64 1.41
N LYS A 3 2.85 -12.47 2.38
CA LYS A 3 2.57 -12.22 3.80
C LYS A 3 3.34 -10.98 4.29
N PHE A 4 2.68 -10.15 5.08
CA PHE A 4 3.29 -9.01 5.75
C PHE A 4 3.19 -9.23 7.26
N VAL A 5 4.31 -9.49 7.93
CA VAL A 5 4.36 -9.63 9.40
C VAL A 5 5.31 -8.58 9.98
N THR A 6 6.59 -8.66 9.61
CA THR A 6 7.59 -7.65 9.92
C THR A 6 8.40 -7.35 8.66
N PHE A 7 8.69 -6.08 8.43
CA PHE A 7 9.43 -5.62 7.27
C PHE A 7 10.33 -4.45 7.66
N SER A 8 11.57 -4.44 7.19
CA SER A 8 12.49 -3.31 7.31
C SER A 8 12.89 -2.83 5.92
N GLY A 9 13.00 -1.52 5.76
CA GLY A 9 13.56 -0.94 4.54
C GLY A 9 13.68 0.57 4.61
N VAL A 10 14.40 1.14 3.65
CA VAL A 10 14.70 2.59 3.62
C VAL A 10 13.41 3.41 3.64
N ALA A 11 13.37 4.38 4.56
CA ALA A 11 12.27 5.30 4.72
C ALA A 11 12.50 6.60 3.94
N ALA A 12 11.54 6.99 3.09
CA ALA A 12 11.57 8.24 2.33
C ALA A 12 10.60 9.27 2.93
N PRO A 13 11.05 10.52 3.18
CA PRO A 13 10.20 11.59 3.67
C PRO A 13 9.49 12.30 2.51
N LEU A 14 8.16 12.20 2.44
CA LEU A 14 7.33 12.98 1.53
C LEU A 14 6.51 14.01 2.32
N LYS A 15 7.12 15.19 2.56
CA LYS A 15 6.50 16.31 3.30
C LYS A 15 5.42 17.03 2.48
N ARG A 16 4.39 16.29 2.06
CA ARG A 16 3.23 16.76 1.28
C ARG A 16 1.95 16.26 1.94
N SER A 17 0.98 17.15 2.07
CA SER A 17 -0.36 16.84 2.53
C SER A 17 -1.33 16.80 1.35
N ASN A 18 -2.49 16.17 1.53
CA ASN A 18 -3.54 16.07 0.51
C ASN A 18 -3.03 15.45 -0.79
N VAL A 19 -2.15 14.45 -0.69
CA VAL A 19 -1.60 13.77 -1.86
C VAL A 19 -2.71 12.97 -2.51
N ASP A 20 -3.20 13.44 -3.66
CA ASP A 20 -4.34 12.82 -4.33
C ASP A 20 -3.91 11.68 -5.27
N THR A 21 -4.87 10.82 -5.64
CA THR A 21 -4.59 9.66 -6.51
C THR A 21 -4.05 10.01 -7.91
N ASP A 22 -4.32 11.19 -8.45
CA ASP A 22 -3.77 11.69 -9.72
C ASP A 22 -2.30 12.13 -9.58
N GLN A 23 -1.92 12.58 -8.38
CA GLN A 23 -0.52 12.86 -8.06
C GLN A 23 0.28 11.57 -7.87
N ILE A 24 -0.30 10.56 -7.20
CA ILE A 24 0.31 9.24 -7.06
C ILE A 24 0.49 8.59 -8.43
N ILE A 25 -0.55 8.59 -9.27
CA ILE A 25 -0.49 8.08 -10.64
C ILE A 25 -1.36 8.93 -11.58
N PRO A 26 -0.77 9.67 -12.53
CA PRO A 26 -1.54 10.49 -13.46
C PRO A 26 -2.48 9.66 -14.36
N ALA A 27 -3.68 10.20 -14.62
CA ALA A 27 -4.72 9.54 -15.42
C ALA A 27 -4.25 9.01 -16.80
N VAL A 28 -3.22 9.62 -17.40
CA VAL A 28 -2.68 9.19 -18.72
C VAL A 28 -2.14 7.75 -18.70
N TYR A 29 -1.69 7.26 -17.53
CA TYR A 29 -1.18 5.91 -17.36
C TYR A 29 -2.27 4.85 -17.19
N LEU A 30 -3.51 5.26 -16.87
CA LEU A 30 -4.65 4.36 -16.61
C LEU A 30 -5.25 3.75 -17.88
N LYS A 31 -4.66 4.02 -19.04
CA LYS A 31 -5.01 3.37 -20.31
C LYS A 31 -4.32 2.00 -20.49
N ARG A 32 -3.35 1.68 -19.62
CA ARG A 32 -2.69 0.37 -19.61
C ARG A 32 -3.68 -0.69 -19.12
N VAL A 33 -3.68 -1.85 -19.77
CA VAL A 33 -4.56 -2.99 -19.43
C VAL A 33 -3.86 -4.07 -18.60
N THR A 34 -2.59 -3.87 -18.28
CA THR A 34 -1.81 -4.75 -17.40
C THR A 34 -2.09 -4.42 -15.93
N LYS A 35 -1.88 -5.40 -15.04
CA LYS A 35 -1.98 -5.21 -13.57
C LYS A 35 -0.65 -4.85 -12.91
N THR A 36 0.44 -4.85 -13.68
CA THR A 36 1.81 -4.57 -13.25
C THR A 36 2.49 -3.64 -14.25
N GLY A 37 3.64 -3.08 -13.85
CA GLY A 37 4.45 -2.20 -14.70
C GLY A 37 4.03 -0.74 -14.54
N PHE A 38 3.76 -0.30 -13.31
CA PHE A 38 3.37 1.08 -12.98
C PHE A 38 4.44 1.84 -12.17
N GLU A 39 5.63 1.27 -11.98
CA GLU A 39 6.75 1.89 -11.27
C GLU A 39 7.23 3.20 -11.93
N ASP A 40 7.14 3.31 -13.26
CA ASP A 40 7.45 4.54 -14.00
C ASP A 40 6.37 5.62 -13.83
N ALA A 41 5.14 5.20 -13.48
CA ALA A 41 3.99 6.06 -13.34
C ALA A 41 3.88 6.67 -11.92
N LEU A 42 4.50 6.05 -10.92
CA LEU A 42 4.48 6.54 -9.53
C LEU A 42 5.08 7.95 -9.47
N PHE A 43 4.28 8.91 -8.98
CA PHE A 43 4.66 10.33 -8.84
C PHE A 43 5.29 10.91 -10.12
N ALA A 44 4.88 10.43 -11.31
CA ALA A 44 5.56 10.72 -12.57
C ALA A 44 5.73 12.22 -12.86
N ARG A 45 4.76 13.06 -12.45
CA ARG A 45 4.87 14.52 -12.60
C ARG A 45 5.91 15.13 -11.67
N TRP A 46 5.98 14.67 -10.41
CA TRP A 46 6.96 15.18 -9.44
C TRP A 46 8.36 14.68 -9.72
N ARG A 47 8.50 13.43 -10.18
CA ARG A 47 9.80 12.84 -10.55
C ARG A 47 10.43 13.45 -11.81
N GLN A 48 9.76 14.39 -12.49
CA GLN A 48 10.40 15.23 -13.52
C GLN A 48 11.38 16.23 -12.91
N ASP A 49 11.20 16.59 -11.64
CA ASP A 49 12.13 17.41 -10.88
C ASP A 49 13.28 16.53 -10.36
N PRO A 50 14.54 16.77 -10.77
CA PRO A 50 15.68 16.03 -10.25
C PRO A 50 15.81 16.10 -8.72
N GLU A 51 15.35 17.20 -8.10
CA GLU A 51 15.41 17.41 -6.65
C GLU A 51 14.28 16.72 -5.88
N PHE A 52 13.34 16.06 -6.57
CA PHE A 52 12.29 15.30 -5.92
C PHE A 52 12.88 14.15 -5.08
N VAL A 53 12.34 13.94 -3.89
CA VAL A 53 12.92 13.02 -2.89
C VAL A 53 13.20 11.62 -3.43
N LEU A 54 12.31 11.04 -4.25
CA LEU A 54 12.50 9.70 -4.81
C LEU A 54 13.48 9.64 -6.00
N ASN A 55 14.05 10.77 -6.41
CA ASN A 55 15.14 10.83 -7.38
C ASN A 55 16.51 10.99 -6.71
N GLN A 56 16.54 11.12 -5.38
CA GLN A 56 17.75 11.35 -4.59
C GLN A 56 18.18 10.05 -3.90
N GLU A 57 19.45 9.69 -4.00
CA GLU A 57 20.00 8.62 -3.15
C GLU A 57 20.09 9.11 -1.70
N PRO A 58 19.73 8.29 -0.70
CA PRO A 58 19.39 6.86 -0.79
C PRO A 58 17.88 6.54 -0.96
N PHE A 59 17.03 7.55 -1.16
CA PHE A 59 15.57 7.41 -1.18
C PHE A 59 15.01 6.84 -2.49
N ALA A 60 15.81 6.80 -3.56
CA ALA A 60 15.39 6.26 -4.85
C ALA A 60 14.89 4.81 -4.76
N ASN A 61 15.46 4.02 -3.84
CA ASN A 61 15.09 2.62 -3.59
C ASN A 61 14.30 2.45 -2.27
N ALA A 62 13.65 3.51 -1.79
CA ALA A 62 12.86 3.46 -0.57
C ALA A 62 11.68 2.50 -0.69
N SER A 63 11.37 1.85 0.44
CA SER A 63 10.29 0.86 0.53
C SER A 63 9.30 1.16 1.65
N VAL A 64 9.56 2.20 2.45
CA VAL A 64 8.61 2.81 3.38
C VAL A 64 8.46 4.30 3.03
N LEU A 65 7.24 4.74 2.73
CA LEU A 65 6.94 6.15 2.46
C LEU A 65 6.38 6.81 3.72
N VAL A 66 6.90 7.96 4.13
CA VAL A 66 6.36 8.73 5.27
C VAL A 66 5.79 10.02 4.73
N ALA A 67 4.46 10.14 4.70
CA ALA A 67 3.73 11.21 4.05
C ALA A 67 2.92 12.08 5.02
N GLY A 68 2.55 13.29 4.60
CA GLY A 68 1.68 14.17 5.37
C GLY A 68 0.22 13.70 5.41
N PRO A 69 -0.67 14.42 6.11
CA PRO A 69 -2.08 14.08 6.22
C PRO A 69 -2.80 14.00 4.86
N ASP A 70 -3.92 13.29 4.85
CA ASP A 70 -4.82 13.13 3.70
C ASP A 70 -4.16 12.47 2.48
N PHE A 71 -3.30 11.48 2.72
CA PHE A 71 -2.64 10.72 1.66
C PHE A 71 -3.61 9.78 0.93
N GLY A 72 -3.53 9.73 -0.40
CA GLY A 72 -4.41 8.93 -1.24
C GLY A 72 -5.84 9.49 -1.30
N THR A 73 -6.01 10.79 -1.11
CA THR A 73 -7.32 11.45 -1.22
C THR A 73 -7.82 11.54 -2.67
N GLY A 74 -9.08 11.89 -2.85
CA GLY A 74 -9.70 12.08 -4.17
C GLY A 74 -10.34 10.82 -4.74
N SER A 75 -10.19 10.61 -6.05
CA SER A 75 -10.93 9.58 -6.78
C SER A 75 -10.51 8.15 -6.44
N SER A 76 -11.47 7.21 -6.51
CA SER A 76 -11.17 5.78 -6.38
C SER A 76 -10.28 5.30 -7.51
N ARG A 77 -9.02 4.96 -7.20
CA ARG A 77 -8.06 4.39 -8.15
C ARG A 77 -7.20 3.32 -7.49
N GLU A 78 -7.50 2.06 -7.80
CA GLU A 78 -6.68 0.92 -7.37
C GLU A 78 -5.24 1.02 -7.90
N HIS A 79 -5.06 1.59 -9.08
CA HIS A 79 -3.76 1.82 -9.72
C HIS A 79 -2.80 2.66 -8.87
N ALA A 80 -3.30 3.50 -7.95
CA ALA A 80 -2.43 4.26 -7.05
C ALA A 80 -1.64 3.34 -6.10
N VAL A 81 -2.28 2.27 -5.63
CA VAL A 81 -1.63 1.24 -4.80
C VAL A 81 -0.70 0.38 -5.66
N TRP A 82 -1.09 0.07 -6.90
CA TRP A 82 -0.20 -0.67 -7.83
C TRP A 82 1.08 0.10 -8.12
N ALA A 83 0.99 1.40 -8.40
CA ALA A 83 2.17 2.23 -8.65
C ALA A 83 3.13 2.25 -7.47
N LEU A 84 2.62 2.37 -6.24
CA LEU A 84 3.42 2.32 -5.01
C LEU A 84 4.11 0.95 -4.85
N ARG A 85 3.35 -0.14 -4.99
CA ARG A 85 3.86 -1.50 -4.82
C ARG A 85 4.87 -1.87 -5.90
N ASP A 86 4.56 -1.59 -7.16
CA ASP A 86 5.41 -1.92 -8.30
C ASP A 86 6.74 -1.12 -8.24
N TYR A 87 6.72 0.11 -7.69
CA TYR A 87 7.95 0.86 -7.40
C TYR A 87 8.82 0.21 -6.31
N GLY A 88 8.23 -0.57 -5.40
CA GLY A 88 8.94 -1.25 -4.31
C GLY A 88 8.48 -0.85 -2.90
N PHE A 89 7.51 0.07 -2.76
CA PHE A 89 6.95 0.39 -1.45
C PHE A 89 6.11 -0.77 -0.91
N ARG A 90 6.28 -1.07 0.38
CA ARG A 90 5.44 -2.04 1.11
C ARG A 90 4.53 -1.39 2.13
N ALA A 91 4.88 -0.18 2.58
CA ALA A 91 4.08 0.58 3.52
C ALA A 91 4.13 2.08 3.23
N VAL A 92 3.05 2.77 3.58
CA VAL A 92 2.99 4.22 3.73
C VAL A 92 2.52 4.55 5.14
N LEU A 93 3.20 5.50 5.78
CA LEU A 93 2.84 6.07 7.07
C LEU A 93 2.30 7.47 6.83
N SER A 94 1.13 7.79 7.38
CA SER A 94 0.52 9.12 7.34
C SER A 94 -0.43 9.29 8.52
N SER A 95 -0.74 10.53 8.90
CA SER A 95 -1.73 10.81 9.93
C SER A 95 -3.17 10.63 9.50
N ARG A 96 -3.43 10.65 8.18
CA ARG A 96 -4.77 10.39 7.65
C ARG A 96 -4.70 9.90 6.21
N PHE A 97 -5.59 8.97 5.87
CA PHE A 97 -5.72 8.44 4.51
C PHE A 97 -7.09 8.74 3.93
N GLY A 98 -7.17 8.82 2.61
CA GLY A 98 -8.44 8.65 1.91
C GLY A 98 -8.99 7.24 2.14
N ASP A 99 -10.25 7.13 2.57
CA ASP A 99 -10.85 5.85 2.99
C ASP A 99 -10.79 4.77 1.89
N ILE A 100 -11.04 5.18 0.64
CA ILE A 100 -11.00 4.29 -0.52
C ILE A 100 -9.57 3.79 -0.78
N PHE A 101 -8.57 4.68 -0.72
CA PHE A 101 -7.17 4.31 -0.89
C PHE A 101 -6.72 3.34 0.20
N ARG A 102 -7.10 3.61 1.46
CA ARG A 102 -6.80 2.74 2.61
C ARG A 102 -7.43 1.35 2.44
N GLY A 103 -8.69 1.29 2.02
CA GLY A 103 -9.38 0.02 1.75
C GLY A 103 -8.75 -0.78 0.61
N ASN A 104 -8.32 -0.12 -0.47
CA ASN A 104 -7.65 -0.77 -1.59
C ASN A 104 -6.26 -1.29 -1.21
N SER A 105 -5.54 -0.56 -0.36
CA SER A 105 -4.19 -0.92 0.09
C SER A 105 -4.16 -2.32 0.73
N GLY A 106 -5.05 -2.54 1.71
CA GLY A 106 -5.16 -3.81 2.43
C GLY A 106 -5.48 -5.02 1.53
N LYS A 107 -6.31 -4.82 0.50
CA LYS A 107 -6.69 -5.88 -0.45
C LYS A 107 -5.56 -6.28 -1.40
N GLN A 108 -4.53 -5.44 -1.52
CA GLN A 108 -3.49 -5.57 -2.52
C GLN A 108 -2.08 -5.78 -1.93
N GLY A 109 -1.99 -6.02 -0.62
CA GLY A 109 -0.73 -6.36 0.05
C GLY A 109 0.10 -5.16 0.45
N PHE A 110 -0.54 -4.01 0.57
CA PHE A 110 0.09 -2.76 0.88
C PHE A 110 -0.42 -2.22 2.21
N LEU A 111 0.49 -1.81 3.10
CA LEU A 111 0.13 -1.31 4.41
C LEU A 111 -0.03 0.22 4.39
N ALA A 112 -1.24 0.71 4.65
CA ALA A 112 -1.50 2.11 4.98
C ALA A 112 -1.58 2.27 6.51
N ALA A 113 -0.44 2.55 7.13
CA ALA A 113 -0.27 2.65 8.58
C ALA A 113 -0.62 4.08 9.05
N GLN A 114 -1.72 4.23 9.80
CA GLN A 114 -2.12 5.54 10.31
C GLN A 114 -1.40 5.83 11.64
N VAL A 115 -0.54 6.84 11.65
CA VAL A 115 0.33 7.23 12.78
C VAL A 115 -0.04 8.64 13.24
N ASP A 116 0.09 8.96 14.53
CA ASP A 116 -0.20 10.32 15.00
C ASP A 116 0.68 11.37 14.30
N GLU A 117 0.11 12.55 14.01
CA GLU A 117 0.81 13.60 13.24
C GLU A 117 2.10 14.06 13.92
N ALA A 118 2.09 14.17 15.25
CA ALA A 118 3.29 14.51 16.02
C ALA A 118 4.40 13.45 15.89
N ASP A 119 4.05 12.19 15.66
CA ASP A 119 4.99 11.09 15.47
C ASP A 119 5.49 11.03 14.02
N ILE A 120 4.67 11.40 13.03
CA ILE A 120 5.10 11.61 11.64
C ILE A 120 6.22 12.67 11.58
N GLU A 121 6.06 13.79 12.27
CA GLU A 121 7.08 14.85 12.33
C GLU A 121 8.40 14.36 12.95
N LYS A 122 8.32 13.57 14.03
CA LYS A 122 9.52 12.95 14.65
C LYS A 122 10.20 11.97 13.70
N ILE A 123 9.43 11.15 12.96
CA ILE A 123 9.97 10.23 11.96
C ILE A 123 10.67 11.02 10.85
N TRP A 124 10.07 12.09 10.34
CA TRP A 124 10.72 12.94 9.35
C TRP A 124 12.04 13.53 9.84
N ALA A 125 12.08 14.06 11.07
CA ALA A 125 13.30 14.58 11.66
C ALA A 125 14.39 13.49 11.77
N ALA A 126 14.02 12.25 12.12
CA ALA A 126 14.95 11.13 12.20
C ALA A 126 15.52 10.74 10.82
N ILE A 127 14.68 10.74 9.77
CA ILE A 127 15.10 10.44 8.41
C ILE A 127 16.00 11.54 7.83
N GLU A 128 15.67 12.81 8.09
CA GLU A 128 16.48 13.95 7.62
C GLU A 128 17.84 14.01 8.32
N ALA A 129 17.90 13.64 9.60
CA ALA A 129 19.17 13.54 10.32
C ALA A 129 20.06 12.40 9.80
N ASN A 130 19.46 11.33 9.29
CA ASN A 130 20.16 10.14 8.78
C ASN A 130 19.53 9.64 7.47
N PRO A 131 19.80 10.30 6.32
CA PRO A 131 19.28 9.84 5.03
C PRO A 131 19.64 8.38 4.77
N GLY A 132 18.66 7.55 4.41
CA GLY A 132 18.85 6.12 4.16
C GLY A 132 18.58 5.22 5.36
N ILE A 133 18.20 5.80 6.50
CA ILE A 133 17.76 5.03 7.65
C ILE A 133 16.57 4.14 7.29
N GLU A 134 16.58 2.93 7.84
CA GLU A 134 15.49 1.99 7.68
C GLU A 134 14.38 2.27 8.69
N ALA A 135 13.13 2.06 8.24
CA ALA A 135 11.99 1.92 9.10
C ALA A 135 11.62 0.43 9.21
N THR A 136 11.53 -0.07 10.43
CA THR A 136 11.01 -1.42 10.72
C THR A 136 9.54 -1.31 11.08
N ILE A 137 8.70 -1.96 10.30
CA ILE A 137 7.25 -2.04 10.50
C ILE A 137 6.89 -3.43 11.02
N ASN A 138 6.40 -3.49 12.25
CA ASN A 138 5.88 -4.71 12.86
C ASN A 138 4.35 -4.63 12.89
N LEU A 139 3.71 -5.45 12.05
CA LEU A 139 2.26 -5.51 11.94
C LEU A 139 1.61 -6.29 13.08
N GLU A 140 2.33 -7.22 13.70
CA GLU A 140 1.84 -7.98 14.84
C GLU A 140 1.59 -7.04 16.03
N ASP A 141 2.60 -6.25 16.39
CA ASP A 141 2.57 -5.30 17.50
C ASP A 141 1.99 -3.92 17.12
N ARG A 142 1.75 -3.68 15.83
CA ARG A 142 1.27 -2.40 15.26
C ARG A 142 2.19 -1.23 15.61
N VAL A 143 3.49 -1.43 15.43
CA VAL A 143 4.52 -0.40 15.69
C VAL A 143 5.43 -0.19 14.47
N ALA A 144 5.81 1.08 14.27
CA ALA A 144 6.86 1.47 13.34
C ALA A 144 8.06 1.98 14.15
N SER A 145 9.26 1.50 13.83
CA SER A 145 10.50 1.92 14.49
C SER A 145 11.47 2.53 13.49
N VAL A 146 12.05 3.68 13.83
CA VAL A 146 13.03 4.42 13.03
C VAL A 146 14.09 4.96 13.97
N ALA A 147 15.34 4.52 13.84
CA ALA A 147 16.38 4.79 14.84
C ALA A 147 15.92 4.33 16.25
N ASP A 148 16.00 5.19 17.27
CA ASP A 148 15.54 4.92 18.64
C ASP A 148 14.05 5.25 18.87
N LEU A 149 13.34 5.72 17.83
CA LEU A 149 11.93 6.06 17.91
C LEU A 149 11.08 4.82 17.61
N THR A 150 10.15 4.50 18.50
CA THR A 150 9.08 3.51 18.27
C THR A 150 7.73 4.18 18.45
N VAL A 151 6.89 4.12 17.41
CA VAL A 151 5.55 4.74 17.40
C VAL A 151 4.49 3.71 17.07
N GLY A 152 3.31 3.85 17.65
CA GLY A 152 2.16 3.03 17.33
C GLY A 152 1.51 3.47 16.01
N PHE A 153 0.84 2.54 15.34
CA PHE A 153 -0.05 2.87 14.23
C PHE A 153 -1.38 2.12 14.33
N SER A 154 -2.42 2.67 13.69
CA SER A 154 -3.74 2.06 13.61
C SER A 154 -3.99 1.40 12.25
N ILE A 155 -4.63 0.24 12.32
CA ILE A 155 -5.14 -0.57 11.21
C ILE A 155 -6.28 -1.42 11.76
N ASP A 156 -7.33 -1.64 10.97
CA ASP A 156 -8.43 -2.51 11.39
C ASP A 156 -7.99 -3.99 11.41
N ASP A 157 -8.57 -4.77 12.32
CA ASP A 157 -8.16 -6.16 12.56
C ASP A 157 -8.35 -7.05 11.32
N TYR A 158 -9.34 -6.76 10.48
CA TYR A 158 -9.61 -7.54 9.27
C TYR A 158 -8.53 -7.31 8.20
N THR A 159 -8.17 -6.05 7.94
CA THR A 159 -7.06 -5.71 7.04
C THR A 159 -5.74 -6.26 7.58
N ARG A 160 -5.48 -6.12 8.88
CA ARG A 160 -4.29 -6.70 9.52
C ARG A 160 -4.20 -8.20 9.30
N TRP A 161 -5.28 -8.93 9.56
CA TRP A 161 -5.36 -10.37 9.33
C TRP A 161 -5.12 -10.75 7.86
N ARG A 162 -5.74 -10.03 6.91
CA ARG A 162 -5.51 -10.27 5.47
C ARG A 162 -4.03 -10.14 5.11
N LEU A 163 -3.39 -9.06 5.56
CA LEU A 163 -1.98 -8.79 5.29
C LEU A 163 -1.06 -9.85 5.91
N MET A 164 -1.29 -10.23 7.18
CA MET A 164 -0.50 -11.25 7.87
C MET A 164 -0.65 -12.64 7.24
N GLU A 165 -1.83 -12.98 6.75
CA GLU A 165 -2.09 -14.27 6.10
C GLU A 165 -1.81 -14.28 4.59
N GLY A 166 -1.53 -13.13 3.97
CA GLY A 166 -1.30 -13.04 2.52
C GLY A 166 -2.58 -13.30 1.70
N LEU A 167 -3.74 -12.94 2.25
CA LEU A 167 -5.06 -13.15 1.64
C LEU A 167 -5.50 -11.97 0.76
N ASP A 168 -5.63 -12.21 -0.54
CA ASP A 168 -6.38 -11.36 -1.46
C ASP A 168 -7.85 -11.85 -1.61
N ASP A 169 -8.68 -11.11 -2.36
CA ASP A 169 -10.10 -11.44 -2.51
C ASP A 169 -10.34 -12.83 -3.17
N ILE A 170 -9.42 -13.27 -4.03
CA ILE A 170 -9.47 -14.61 -4.63
C ILE A 170 -9.14 -15.65 -3.58
N ALA A 171 -8.04 -15.48 -2.86
CA ALA A 171 -7.62 -16.38 -1.79
C ALA A 171 -8.70 -16.52 -0.70
N LEU A 172 -9.42 -15.45 -0.37
CA LEU A 172 -10.55 -15.49 0.55
C LEU A 172 -11.71 -16.32 0.02
N THR A 173 -12.07 -16.12 -1.25
CA THR A 173 -13.13 -16.90 -1.89
C THR A 173 -12.78 -18.39 -1.92
N LEU A 174 -11.53 -18.72 -2.21
CA LEU A 174 -11.03 -20.10 -2.27
C LEU A 174 -11.07 -20.81 -0.90
N ARG A 175 -11.13 -20.08 0.22
CA ARG A 175 -11.32 -20.72 1.55
C ARG A 175 -12.69 -21.37 1.70
N ASP A 176 -13.68 -20.94 0.93
CA ASP A 176 -15.02 -21.53 0.90
C ASP A 176 -15.21 -22.51 -0.28
N GLU A 177 -14.13 -22.95 -0.94
CA GLU A 177 -14.17 -23.86 -2.10
C GLU A 177 -15.09 -25.07 -1.88
N SER A 178 -14.96 -25.76 -0.74
CA SER A 178 -15.82 -26.91 -0.42
C SER A 178 -17.32 -26.57 -0.40
N LYS A 179 -17.70 -25.41 0.16
CA LYS A 179 -19.10 -24.95 0.19
C LYS A 179 -19.57 -24.53 -1.21
N ILE A 180 -18.69 -23.91 -1.99
CA ILE A 180 -18.96 -23.54 -3.38
C ILE A 180 -19.25 -24.81 -4.19
N THR A 181 -18.38 -25.83 -4.10
CA THR A 181 -18.57 -27.13 -4.75
C THR A 181 -19.88 -27.80 -4.32
N GLU A 182 -20.19 -27.80 -3.02
CA GLU A 182 -21.40 -28.41 -2.49
C GLU A 182 -22.69 -27.71 -2.98
N PHE A 183 -22.65 -26.37 -3.07
CA PHE A 183 -23.73 -25.58 -3.64
C PHE A 183 -23.90 -25.85 -5.15
N GLU A 184 -22.80 -25.87 -5.91
CA GLU A 184 -22.82 -26.13 -7.35
C GLU A 184 -23.36 -27.52 -7.68
N ALA A 185 -23.02 -28.55 -6.90
CA ALA A 185 -23.53 -29.91 -7.06
C ALA A 185 -25.07 -30.01 -6.89
N ARG A 186 -25.67 -29.08 -6.14
CA ARG A 186 -27.12 -29.04 -5.86
C ARG A 186 -27.86 -28.00 -6.70
N ARG A 187 -27.14 -27.25 -7.53
CA ARG A 187 -27.70 -26.16 -8.34
C ARG A 187 -28.53 -26.74 -9.50
N PRO A 188 -29.79 -26.29 -9.71
CA PRO A 188 -30.60 -26.77 -10.81
C PRO A 188 -29.93 -26.60 -12.18
N SER A 189 -30.01 -27.62 -13.03
CA SER A 189 -29.32 -27.70 -14.33
C SER A 189 -29.78 -26.68 -15.38
N TRP A 190 -30.94 -26.05 -15.18
CA TRP A 190 -31.46 -25.01 -16.08
C TRP A 190 -30.84 -23.62 -15.82
N LEU A 191 -30.07 -23.46 -14.74
CA LEU A 191 -29.33 -22.23 -14.48
C LEU A 191 -28.02 -22.19 -15.30
N PRO A 192 -27.54 -20.99 -15.70
CA PRO A 192 -26.27 -20.85 -16.40
C PRO A 192 -25.11 -21.47 -15.62
N GLN A 193 -24.23 -22.19 -16.32
CA GLN A 193 -22.99 -22.75 -15.80
C GLN A 193 -21.79 -21.95 -16.31
N THR A 194 -20.84 -21.68 -15.43
CA THR A 194 -19.52 -21.16 -15.79
C THR A 194 -18.70 -22.30 -16.39
N LEU A 195 -18.58 -22.34 -17.71
CA LEU A 195 -17.71 -23.31 -18.39
C LEU A 195 -16.24 -22.91 -18.18
N PRO A 196 -15.32 -23.88 -18.01
CA PRO A 196 -13.89 -23.58 -18.00
C PRO A 196 -13.48 -22.82 -19.26
N VAL A 197 -12.63 -21.82 -19.11
CA VAL A 197 -11.97 -21.19 -20.26
C VAL A 197 -10.95 -22.21 -20.78
N ASN A 198 -11.18 -22.75 -21.98
CA ASN A 198 -10.23 -23.62 -22.67
C ASN A 198 -9.00 -22.84 -23.16
#